data_AF-A0AAW1IBS1-F1
#
_entry.id   AF-A0AAW1IBS1-F1
#
_cell.length_a   1.000
_cell.length_b   1.000
_cell.length_c   1.000
_cell.angle_alpha   90.00
_cell.angle_beta   90.00
_cell.angle_gamma   90.00
#
_symmetry.space_group_name_H-M   'P 1'
#
loop_
_entity.id
_entity.type
_entity.pdbx_description
1 polymer ?
#
loop_
_entity_poly.entity_id
_entity_poly.type
_entity_poly.pdbx_seq_one_letter_code
_entity_poly.pdbx_strand_id
1 'polypeptide(L)'
;MELDTGVTVSTMSLAQFKKLCPGIQIRSMSVKLKTYTGEIIYPVGTSITSINWRPNCYRKESRCYIVKVLTRNYEDDLQKLLQEHSDVISDELREIPNCSYKFRIKNDNVQPIFYKPRQVPYALIGKVEDEIARLERLGVIEQVTHSQWGTPVVQISKKDRAIRLCAAYNTTINNAIDTFNKMSGGLVDSLPEI
;
A
#
# COMPACT_ATOMS: atom_id res chain seq x y z
N MET A 1 -12.43 -22.04 3.38
CA MET A 1 -11.27 -21.13 3.22
C MET A 1 -10.22 -21.63 4.18
N GLU A 2 -9.30 -22.44 3.68
CA GLU A 2 -8.17 -22.96 4.46
C GLU A 2 -7.12 -21.85 4.46
N LEU A 3 -6.81 -21.29 5.63
CA LEU A 3 -5.71 -20.34 5.78
C LEU A 3 -4.42 -21.15 5.70
N ASP A 4 -3.91 -21.32 4.49
CA ASP A 4 -2.62 -21.93 4.23
C ASP A 4 -1.53 -20.92 4.60
N THR A 5 -0.93 -21.07 5.77
CA THR A 5 0.20 -20.23 6.21
C THR A 5 1.54 -20.79 5.70
N GLY A 6 1.53 -21.77 4.78
CA GLY A 6 2.74 -22.41 4.25
C GLY A 6 3.60 -23.12 5.29
N VAL A 7 3.05 -23.38 6.48
CA VAL A 7 3.78 -23.95 7.62
C VAL A 7 3.50 -25.44 7.74
N THR A 8 4.55 -26.25 7.82
CA THR A 8 4.43 -27.71 7.90
C THR A 8 3.89 -28.20 9.26
N VAL A 9 4.02 -27.39 10.31
CA VAL A 9 3.65 -27.76 11.68
C VAL A 9 2.95 -26.62 12.41
N SER A 10 1.94 -26.95 13.23
CA SER A 10 1.28 -25.98 14.10
C SER A 10 2.06 -25.81 15.41
N THR A 11 2.45 -24.59 15.73
CA THR A 11 3.11 -24.25 17.00
C THR A 11 2.24 -23.29 17.82
N MET A 12 2.40 -23.30 19.15
CA MET A 12 1.72 -22.36 20.05
C MET A 12 2.63 -22.01 21.23
N SER A 13 2.58 -20.77 21.70
CA SER A 13 3.33 -20.38 22.90
C SER A 13 2.78 -21.09 24.14
N LEU A 14 3.67 -21.47 25.07
CA LEU A 14 3.27 -22.08 26.34
C LEU A 14 2.26 -21.24 27.13
N ALA A 15 2.39 -19.90 27.10
CA ALA A 15 1.48 -18.99 27.78
C ALA A 15 0.07 -19.03 27.16
N GLN A 16 -0.03 -18.95 25.83
CA GLN A 16 -1.32 -19.05 25.14
C GLN A 16 -1.95 -20.43 25.31
N PHE A 17 -1.16 -21.50 25.27
CA PHE A 17 -1.65 -22.86 25.48
C PHE A 17 -2.29 -23.02 26.86
N LYS A 18 -1.61 -22.56 27.92
CA LYS A 18 -2.17 -22.57 29.28
C LYS A 18 -3.46 -21.76 29.39
N LYS A 19 -3.58 -20.65 28.66
CA LYS A 19 -4.77 -19.78 28.65
C LYS A 19 -5.95 -20.39 27.87
N LEU A 20 -5.69 -20.96 26.70
CA LEU A 20 -6.72 -21.43 25.77
C LEU A 20 -7.14 -22.88 26.01
N CYS A 21 -6.27 -23.70 26.60
CA CYS A 21 -6.48 -25.13 26.82
C CYS A 21 -6.22 -25.52 28.28
N PRO A 22 -6.93 -24.90 29.25
CA PRO A 22 -6.74 -25.24 30.66
C PRO A 22 -7.05 -26.71 30.90
N GLY A 23 -6.12 -27.43 31.53
CA GLY A 23 -6.28 -28.85 31.89
C GLY A 23 -5.82 -29.86 30.83
N ILE A 24 -5.46 -29.43 29.61
CA ILE A 24 -4.88 -30.35 28.62
C ILE A 24 -3.39 -30.58 28.93
N GLN A 25 -2.98 -31.85 29.03
CA GLN A 25 -1.61 -32.21 29.37
C GLN A 25 -0.66 -32.08 28.17
N ILE A 26 0.55 -31.58 28.47
CA ILE A 26 1.65 -31.51 27.52
C ILE A 26 2.43 -32.83 27.59
N ARG A 27 2.58 -33.51 26.46
CA ARG A 27 3.38 -34.74 26.36
C ARG A 27 4.84 -34.39 26.04
N SER A 28 5.76 -35.02 26.77
CA SER A 28 7.20 -34.93 26.49
C SER A 28 7.53 -35.53 25.12
N MET A 29 8.57 -34.99 24.47
CA MET A 29 9.03 -35.44 23.16
C MET A 29 10.49 -35.08 22.90
N SER A 30 11.08 -35.71 21.89
CA SER A 30 12.46 -35.50 21.43
C SER A 30 12.58 -34.76 20.09
N VAL A 31 11.48 -34.23 19.54
CA VAL A 31 11.49 -33.55 18.23
C VAL A 31 12.10 -32.16 18.36
N LYS A 32 12.85 -31.75 17.34
CA LYS A 32 13.37 -30.38 17.16
C LYS A 32 12.69 -29.77 15.94
N LEU A 33 12.35 -28.49 16.02
CA LEU A 33 11.80 -27.73 14.89
C LEU A 33 12.89 -26.84 14.31
N LYS A 34 12.94 -26.69 12.99
CA LYS A 34 13.85 -25.76 12.31
C LYS A 34 13.03 -24.64 11.69
N THR A 35 13.38 -23.39 11.99
CA THR A 35 12.76 -22.22 11.36
C THR A 35 13.22 -22.08 9.90
N TYR A 36 12.56 -21.23 9.13
CA TYR A 36 13.00 -20.91 7.77
C TYR A 36 14.37 -20.20 7.75
N THR A 37 14.75 -19.49 8.82
CA THR A 37 16.09 -18.89 9.01
C THR A 37 17.15 -19.93 9.37
N GLY A 38 16.75 -21.17 9.66
CA GLY A 38 17.63 -22.27 10.02
C GLY A 38 17.89 -22.43 11.52
N GLU A 39 17.33 -21.55 12.34
CA GLU A 39 17.39 -21.64 13.81
C GLU A 39 16.63 -22.87 14.31
N ILE A 40 17.17 -23.51 15.35
CA ILE A 40 16.57 -24.71 15.95
C ILE A 40 15.76 -24.32 17.18
N ILE A 41 14.48 -24.67 17.17
CA ILE A 41 13.56 -24.51 18.30
C ILE A 41 13.32 -25.88 18.95
N TYR A 42 13.43 -25.91 20.27
CA TYR A 42 13.12 -27.09 21.10
C TYR A 42 11.75 -26.88 21.75
N PRO A 43 10.69 -27.57 21.28
CA PRO A 43 9.39 -27.50 21.92
C PRO A 43 9.46 -28.03 23.35
N VAL A 44 8.67 -27.42 24.23
CA VAL A 44 8.41 -27.89 25.60
C VAL A 44 7.72 -29.25 25.56
N GLY A 45 6.91 -29.47 24.54
CA GLY A 45 6.26 -30.74 24.29
C GLY A 45 5.21 -30.63 23.19
N THR A 46 4.32 -31.60 23.14
CA THR A 46 3.22 -31.61 22.18
C THR A 46 1.89 -31.91 22.86
N SER A 47 0.82 -31.37 22.29
CA SER A 47 -0.54 -31.68 22.70
C SER A 47 -1.43 -31.84 21.48
N ILE A 48 -2.49 -32.63 21.60
CA ILE A 48 -3.59 -32.63 20.63
C ILE A 48 -4.59 -31.57 21.11
N THR A 49 -4.90 -30.60 20.26
CA THR A 49 -5.85 -29.52 20.54
C THR A 49 -7.05 -29.64 19.60
N SER A 50 -8.25 -29.52 20.13
CA SER A 50 -9.48 -29.40 19.34
C SER A 50 -9.69 -27.94 18.93
N ILE A 51 -9.82 -27.70 17.63
CA ILE A 51 -10.19 -26.40 17.06
C ILE A 51 -11.65 -26.49 16.65
N ASN A 52 -12.48 -25.59 17.21
CA ASN A 52 -13.87 -25.44 16.84
C ASN A 52 -14.03 -24.16 16.02
N TRP A 53 -14.40 -24.29 14.75
CA TRP A 53 -14.71 -23.14 13.89
C TRP A 53 -16.20 -23.09 13.60
N ARG A 54 -16.83 -21.98 13.99
CA ARG A 54 -18.28 -21.85 14.25
C ARG A 54 -18.72 -22.89 15.28
N PRO A 55 -19.23 -22.49 16.46
CA PRO A 55 -19.29 -23.32 17.66
C PRO A 55 -19.76 -24.77 17.50
N ASN A 56 -20.58 -25.10 16.49
CA ASN A 56 -21.13 -26.43 16.26
C ASN A 56 -20.98 -26.96 14.82
N CYS A 57 -20.22 -26.33 13.93
CA CYS A 57 -20.20 -26.73 12.51
C CYS A 57 -18.94 -27.52 12.13
N TYR A 58 -17.78 -27.21 12.73
CA TYR A 58 -16.53 -27.88 12.38
C TYR A 58 -15.64 -28.02 13.61
N ARG A 59 -15.36 -29.27 13.97
CA ARG A 59 -14.35 -29.64 14.98
C ARG A 59 -13.23 -30.42 14.31
N LYS A 60 -11.99 -29.97 14.50
CA LYS A 60 -10.79 -30.69 14.03
C LYS A 60 -9.80 -30.82 15.16
N GLU A 61 -9.31 -32.03 15.38
CA GLU A 61 -8.20 -32.27 16.29
C GLU A 61 -6.89 -32.16 15.52
N SER A 62 -5.94 -31.41 16.06
CA SER A 62 -4.63 -31.24 15.44
C SER A 62 -3.53 -31.32 16.49
N ARG A 63 -2.37 -31.82 16.06
CA ARG A 63 -1.17 -31.84 16.89
C ARG A 63 -0.57 -30.44 16.89
N CYS A 64 -0.40 -29.88 18.08
CA CYS A 64 0.27 -28.62 18.31
C CYS A 64 1.60 -28.86 19.07
N TYR A 65 2.66 -28.20 18.63
CA TYR A 65 3.95 -28.17 19.32
C TYR A 65 4.02 -26.93 20.20
N ILE A 66 4.20 -27.13 21.50
CA ILE A 66 4.17 -26.05 22.46
C ILE A 66 5.59 -25.55 22.62
N VAL A 67 5.82 -24.29 22.26
CA VAL A 67 7.13 -23.66 22.27
C VAL A 67 7.19 -22.62 23.39
N LYS A 68 8.34 -22.53 24.05
CA LYS A 68 8.59 -21.44 25.00
C LYS A 68 9.08 -20.24 24.18
N VAL A 69 8.13 -19.49 23.62
CA VAL A 69 8.46 -18.21 23.00
C VAL A 69 8.83 -17.27 24.14
N LEU A 70 10.12 -16.98 24.28
CA LEU A 70 10.51 -15.73 24.92
C LEU A 70 10.01 -14.66 23.98
N THR A 71 8.92 -13.99 24.34
CA THR A 71 8.51 -12.78 23.65
C THR A 71 9.69 -11.82 23.75
N ARG A 72 10.57 -11.80 22.75
CA ARG A 72 11.29 -10.57 22.43
C ARG A 72 10.21 -9.52 22.26
N ASN A 73 10.37 -8.37 22.88
CA ASN A 73 9.38 -7.32 22.79
C ASN A 73 9.46 -6.71 21.38
N TYR A 74 8.91 -7.42 20.39
CA TYR A 74 8.90 -7.00 18.99
C TYR A 74 8.12 -5.70 18.81
N GLU A 75 7.29 -5.32 19.78
CA GLU A 75 6.63 -4.01 19.81
C GLU A 75 7.66 -2.89 19.90
N ASP A 76 8.71 -3.03 20.72
CA ASP A 76 9.76 -2.01 20.85
C ASP A 76 10.61 -1.93 19.58
N ASP A 77 11.00 -3.08 19.03
CA ASP A 77 11.78 -3.15 17.78
C ASP A 77 10.96 -2.58 16.59
N LEU A 78 9.66 -2.86 16.54
CA LEU A 78 8.75 -2.33 15.53
C LEU A 78 8.57 -0.82 15.68
N GLN A 79 8.34 -0.33 16.91
CA GLN A 79 8.21 1.11 17.15
C GLN A 79 9.49 1.84 16.77
N LYS A 80 10.66 1.28 17.09
CA LYS A 80 11.94 1.82 16.67
C LYS A 80 12.05 1.90 15.16
N LEU A 81 11.69 0.84 14.44
CA LEU A 81 11.73 0.80 12.97
C LEU A 81 10.75 1.81 12.34
N LEU A 82 9.53 1.92 12.87
CA LEU A 82 8.54 2.90 12.41
C LEU A 82 9.00 4.33 12.65
N GLN A 83 9.68 4.58 13.78
CA GLN A 83 10.25 5.89 14.08
C GLN A 83 11.44 6.22 13.17
N GLU A 84 12.33 5.25 12.96
CA GLU A 84 13.52 5.36 12.11
C GLU A 84 13.14 5.66 10.64
N HIS A 85 12.04 5.10 10.14
CA HIS A 85 11.56 5.27 8.77
C HIS A 85 10.27 6.09 8.68
N SER A 86 10.05 7.00 9.64
CA SER A 86 8.85 7.85 9.68
C SER A 86 8.76 8.82 8.50
N ASP A 87 9.87 9.08 7.82
CA ASP A 87 9.95 9.92 6.63
C ASP A 87 9.32 9.28 5.39
N VAL A 88 9.44 7.96 5.24
CA VAL A 88 8.84 7.18 4.15
C VAL A 88 7.48 6.57 4.53
N ILE A 89 7.22 6.42 5.83
CA ILE A 89 5.95 5.93 6.38
C ILE A 89 5.16 7.12 6.92
N SER A 90 4.68 7.98 6.02
CA SER A 90 3.81 9.10 6.36
C SER A 90 2.58 9.13 5.44
N ASP A 91 1.46 9.59 5.99
CA ASP A 91 0.23 9.86 5.22
C ASP A 91 0.31 11.20 4.45
N GLU A 92 1.42 11.93 4.60
CA GLU A 92 1.67 13.20 3.97
C GLU A 92 2.18 13.00 2.53
N LEU A 93 1.64 13.78 1.60
CA LEU A 93 2.18 13.83 0.24
C LEU A 93 3.49 14.63 0.26
N ARG A 94 4.55 14.06 -0.33
CA ARG A 94 5.86 14.71 -0.43
C ARG A 94 6.38 14.63 -1.86
N GLU A 95 7.19 15.61 -2.23
CA GLU A 95 7.89 15.61 -3.51
C GLU A 95 9.09 14.67 -3.47
N ILE A 96 9.37 14.02 -4.60
CA ILE A 96 10.61 13.26 -4.77
C ILE A 96 11.70 14.26 -5.19
N PRO A 97 12.71 14.53 -4.34
CA PRO A 97 13.71 15.52 -4.64
C PRO A 97 14.50 15.14 -5.90
N ASN A 98 14.85 16.15 -6.70
CA ASN A 98 15.67 16.00 -7.92
C ASN A 98 15.08 15.06 -8.98
N CYS A 99 13.75 14.88 -8.98
CA CYS A 99 13.05 14.09 -9.98
C CYS A 99 12.16 15.02 -10.82
N SER A 100 12.41 15.07 -12.13
CA SER A 100 11.55 15.76 -13.08
C SER A 100 11.22 14.84 -14.24
N TYR A 101 10.01 14.98 -14.78
CA TYR A 101 9.56 14.20 -15.94
C TYR A 101 9.34 15.13 -17.14
N LYS A 102 9.86 14.72 -18.31
CA LYS A 102 9.61 15.42 -19.58
C LYS A 102 8.87 14.48 -20.52
N PHE A 103 7.77 14.98 -21.08
CA PHE A 103 7.02 14.27 -22.12
C PHE A 103 7.55 14.70 -23.49
N ARG A 104 7.86 13.73 -24.35
CA ARG A 104 8.18 14.00 -25.76
C ARG A 104 6.92 13.94 -26.60
N ILE A 105 6.75 14.89 -27.49
CA ILE A 105 5.69 14.86 -28.50
C ILE A 105 6.13 13.96 -29.65
N LYS A 106 5.21 13.16 -30.22
CA LYS A 106 5.52 12.13 -31.23
C LYS A 106 6.21 12.68 -32.48
N ASN A 107 5.80 13.87 -32.93
CA ASN A 107 6.38 14.58 -34.07
C ASN A 107 5.96 16.05 -34.08
N ASP A 108 6.67 16.86 -34.86
CA ASP A 108 6.46 18.32 -34.96
C ASP A 108 5.13 18.72 -35.61
N ASN A 109 4.41 17.76 -36.22
CA ASN A 109 3.12 18.02 -36.85
C ASN A 109 1.95 17.98 -35.85
N VAL A 110 2.19 17.52 -34.61
CA VAL A 110 1.14 17.48 -33.59
C VAL A 110 0.82 18.89 -33.12
N GLN A 111 -0.42 19.31 -33.34
CA GLN A 111 -0.92 20.60 -32.87
C GLN A 111 -1.49 20.49 -31.45
N PRO A 112 -1.29 21.52 -30.59
CA PRO A 112 -1.91 21.57 -29.28
C PRO A 112 -3.44 21.53 -29.34
N ILE A 113 -4.04 20.78 -28.41
CA ILE A 113 -5.49 20.69 -28.26
C ILE A 113 -5.88 21.37 -26.96
N PHE A 114 -6.76 22.37 -27.07
CA PHE A 114 -7.34 23.08 -25.93
C PHE A 114 -8.86 22.93 -25.92
N TYR A 115 -9.39 22.15 -24.97
CA TYR A 115 -10.82 22.06 -24.73
C TYR A 115 -11.27 23.06 -23.66
N LYS A 116 -12.49 23.56 -23.82
CA LYS A 116 -13.18 24.30 -22.77
C LYS A 116 -13.44 23.38 -21.56
N PRO A 117 -13.44 23.91 -20.32
CA PRO A 117 -13.85 23.16 -19.14
C PRO A 117 -15.26 22.57 -19.29
N ARG A 118 -15.49 21.38 -18.71
CA ARG A 118 -16.84 20.79 -18.67
C ARG A 118 -17.71 21.56 -17.69
N GLN A 119 -19.01 21.63 -17.99
CA GLN A 119 -19.98 22.17 -17.04
C GLN A 119 -20.02 21.29 -15.80
N VAL A 120 -19.83 21.91 -14.63
CA VAL A 120 -19.94 21.25 -13.34
C VAL A 120 -21.37 21.41 -12.83
N PRO A 121 -22.06 20.33 -12.45
CA PRO A 121 -23.38 20.41 -11.83
C PRO A 121 -23.34 21.32 -10.60
N TYR A 122 -24.36 22.18 -10.44
CA TYR A 122 -24.40 23.19 -9.38
C TYR A 122 -24.10 22.64 -7.98
N ALA A 123 -24.67 21.47 -7.65
CA ALA A 123 -24.47 20.80 -6.36
C ALA A 123 -23.01 20.36 -6.08
N LEU A 124 -22.14 20.31 -7.08
CA LEU A 124 -20.75 19.87 -6.98
C LEU A 124 -19.74 21.00 -7.11
N ILE A 125 -20.16 22.23 -7.46
CA ILE A 125 -19.23 23.36 -7.70
C ILE A 125 -18.32 23.58 -6.49
N GLY A 126 -18.91 23.77 -5.29
CA GLY A 126 -18.11 24.00 -4.08
C GLY A 126 -17.14 22.85 -3.76
N LYS A 127 -17.57 21.59 -3.99
CA LYS A 127 -16.67 20.43 -3.79
C LYS A 127 -15.50 20.41 -4.78
N VAL A 128 -15.74 20.84 -6.03
CA VAL A 128 -14.70 20.93 -7.06
C VAL A 128 -13.70 22.03 -6.70
N GLU A 129 -14.18 23.19 -6.26
CA GLU A 129 -13.35 24.30 -5.80
C GLU A 129 -12.49 23.90 -4.59
N ASP A 130 -13.09 23.25 -3.58
CA ASP A 130 -12.39 22.76 -2.40
C ASP A 130 -11.27 21.77 -2.76
N GLU A 131 -11.54 20.86 -3.70
CA GLU A 131 -10.55 19.86 -4.13
C GLU A 131 -9.42 20.48 -4.97
N ILE A 132 -9.72 21.47 -5.82
CA ILE A 132 -8.68 22.24 -6.54
C ILE A 132 -7.79 22.97 -5.52
N ALA A 133 -8.38 23.70 -4.58
CA ALA A 133 -7.64 24.44 -3.56
C ALA A 133 -6.79 23.50 -2.67
N ARG A 134 -7.30 22.30 -2.38
CA ARG A 134 -6.53 21.27 -1.65
C ARG A 134 -5.34 20.77 -2.46
N LEU A 135 -5.52 20.50 -3.76
CA LEU A 135 -4.44 20.04 -4.64
C LEU A 135 -3.37 21.12 -4.86
N GLU A 136 -3.77 22.38 -5.00
CA GLU A 136 -2.84 23.52 -5.07
C GLU A 136 -2.06 23.67 -3.77
N ARG A 137 -2.72 23.59 -2.61
CA ARG A 137 -2.05 23.66 -1.29
C ARG A 137 -1.04 22.53 -1.09
N LEU A 138 -1.31 21.36 -1.66
CA LEU A 138 -0.40 20.21 -1.61
C LEU A 138 0.71 20.26 -2.67
N GLY A 139 0.74 21.28 -3.53
CA GLY A 139 1.73 21.39 -4.60
C GLY A 139 1.55 20.38 -5.74
N VAL A 140 0.39 19.71 -5.83
CA VAL A 140 0.13 18.71 -6.88
C VAL A 140 -0.17 19.37 -8.22
N ILE A 141 -0.81 20.53 -8.18
CA ILE A 141 -1.12 21.37 -9.34
C ILE A 141 -0.77 22.81 -9.01
N GLU A 142 -0.56 23.61 -10.05
CA GLU A 142 -0.31 25.04 -9.94
C GLU A 142 -1.15 25.81 -10.97
N GLN A 143 -1.43 27.07 -10.66
CA GLN A 143 -2.12 27.95 -11.58
C GLN A 143 -1.17 28.41 -12.69
N VAL A 144 -1.61 28.23 -13.94
CA VAL A 144 -0.87 28.66 -15.13
C VAL A 144 -1.64 29.79 -15.80
N THR A 145 -0.96 30.88 -16.18
CA THR A 145 -1.63 32.03 -16.83
C THR A 145 -2.06 31.73 -18.25
N HIS A 146 -1.25 30.96 -18.99
CA HIS A 146 -1.50 30.61 -20.39
C HIS A 146 -1.00 29.20 -20.67
N SER A 147 -1.77 28.43 -21.45
CA SER A 147 -1.37 27.12 -21.94
C SER A 147 -1.97 26.88 -23.32
N GLN A 148 -1.17 26.32 -24.23
CA GLN A 148 -1.67 25.87 -25.54
C GLN A 148 -2.43 24.53 -25.43
N TRP A 149 -2.20 23.78 -24.36
CA TRP A 149 -2.87 22.51 -24.07
C TRP A 149 -3.92 22.68 -22.98
N GLY A 150 -5.12 22.15 -23.20
CA GLY A 150 -6.23 22.26 -22.26
C GLY A 150 -7.02 20.96 -22.23
N THR A 151 -6.92 20.23 -21.12
CA THR A 151 -7.65 18.96 -20.93
C THR A 151 -8.82 19.18 -20.00
N PRO A 152 -10.05 18.75 -20.35
CA PRO A 152 -11.19 18.94 -19.48
C PRO A 152 -11.08 18.03 -18.25
N VAL A 153 -11.42 18.58 -17.09
CA VAL A 153 -11.50 17.86 -15.82
C VAL A 153 -12.86 17.16 -15.70
N VAL A 154 -12.85 15.99 -15.08
CA VAL A 154 -14.01 15.14 -14.79
C VAL A 154 -14.04 14.89 -13.29
N GLN A 155 -15.20 15.16 -12.68
CA GLN A 155 -15.48 14.90 -11.28
C GLN A 155 -16.05 13.49 -11.08
N ILE A 156 -15.44 12.72 -10.20
CA ILE A 156 -15.84 11.34 -9.85
C ILE A 156 -16.21 11.31 -8.37
N SER A 157 -17.40 10.81 -8.04
CA SER A 157 -17.82 10.66 -6.65
C SER A 157 -17.18 9.41 -6.02
N LYS A 158 -16.58 9.57 -4.84
CA LYS A 158 -16.08 8.49 -4.00
C LYS A 158 -17.21 7.94 -3.11
N LYS A 159 -16.97 6.76 -2.50
CA LYS A 159 -17.93 6.09 -1.59
C LYS A 159 -18.21 6.91 -0.32
N ASP A 160 -17.23 7.67 0.15
CA ASP A 160 -17.30 8.57 1.29
C ASP A 160 -17.97 9.92 0.97
N ARG A 161 -18.56 10.07 -0.23
CA ARG A 161 -19.18 11.30 -0.74
C ARG A 161 -18.21 12.45 -1.03
N ALA A 162 -16.90 12.24 -0.89
CA ALA A 162 -15.90 13.15 -1.43
C ALA A 162 -15.83 13.01 -2.97
N ILE A 163 -15.10 13.90 -3.62
CA ILE A 163 -14.86 13.83 -5.06
C ILE A 163 -13.40 13.56 -5.38
N ARG A 164 -13.14 13.04 -6.58
CA ARG A 164 -11.84 12.96 -7.21
C ARG A 164 -11.90 13.69 -8.54
N LEU A 165 -10.92 14.55 -8.80
CA LEU A 165 -10.75 15.19 -10.09
C LEU A 165 -9.83 14.35 -10.97
N CYS A 166 -10.26 14.12 -12.20
CA CYS A 166 -9.52 13.37 -13.20
C CYS A 166 -9.52 14.14 -14.52
N ALA A 167 -8.34 14.37 -15.11
CA ALA A 167 -8.26 14.95 -16.44
C ALA A 167 -8.46 13.87 -17.52
N ALA A 168 -9.25 14.18 -18.55
CA ALA A 168 -9.56 13.27 -19.66
C ALA A 168 -8.45 13.24 -20.74
N TYR A 169 -7.24 12.82 -20.36
CA TYR A 169 -6.04 12.87 -21.20
C TYR A 169 -6.10 12.03 -22.49
N ASN A 170 -7.00 11.04 -22.57
CA ASN A 170 -7.23 10.23 -23.77
C ASN A 170 -7.73 11.06 -24.97
N THR A 171 -8.36 12.20 -24.71
CA THR A 171 -8.87 13.12 -25.75
C THR A 171 -7.85 14.19 -26.16
N THR A 172 -6.75 14.32 -25.42
CA THR A 172 -5.74 15.38 -25.61
C THR A 172 -4.33 14.78 -25.70
N ILE A 173 -3.56 14.88 -24.61
CA ILE A 173 -2.12 14.70 -24.58
C ILE A 173 -1.70 13.25 -24.88
N ASN A 174 -2.51 12.24 -24.53
CA ASN A 174 -2.15 10.84 -24.75
C ASN A 174 -1.96 10.50 -26.24
N ASN A 175 -2.67 11.20 -27.13
CA ASN A 175 -2.50 10.99 -28.58
C ASN A 175 -1.26 11.71 -29.12
N ALA A 176 -0.78 12.73 -28.39
CA ALA A 176 0.32 13.61 -28.75
C ALA A 176 1.69 13.14 -28.26
N ILE A 177 1.76 12.44 -27.12
CA ILE A 177 3.03 12.04 -26.48
C ILE A 177 3.56 10.69 -26.98
N ASP A 178 4.88 10.56 -27.09
CA ASP A 178 5.58 9.32 -27.38
C ASP A 178 5.46 8.34 -26.19
N THR A 179 5.52 7.04 -26.45
CA THR A 179 5.55 6.00 -25.41
C THR A 179 6.91 5.85 -24.75
N PHE A 180 7.99 6.33 -25.39
CA PHE A 180 9.35 6.32 -24.83
C PHE A 180 9.70 7.59 -24.05
N ASN A 181 9.02 7.80 -22.93
CA ASN A 181 9.34 8.88 -22.00
C ASN A 181 10.20 8.33 -20.85
N LYS A 182 11.31 9.00 -20.54
CA LYS A 182 12.24 8.61 -19.47
C LYS A 182 12.11 9.57 -18.30
N MET A 183 12.06 9.03 -17.08
CA MET A 183 12.36 9.81 -15.88
C MET A 183 13.84 10.19 -15.93
N SER A 184 14.15 11.48 -15.86
CA SER A 184 15.53 11.94 -15.66
C SER A 184 15.71 12.19 -14.16
N GLY A 185 16.52 11.36 -13.50
CA GLY A 185 16.93 11.55 -12.11
C GLY A 185 18.44 11.77 -12.01
N GLY A 186 18.85 12.96 -11.56
CA GLY A 186 20.24 13.31 -11.21
C GLY A 186 21.19 13.68 -12.37
N LEU A 187 21.87 14.83 -12.20
CA LEU A 187 22.80 15.55 -13.08
C LEU A 187 22.27 15.89 -14.48
N VAL A 188 22.15 17.20 -14.70
CA VAL A 188 21.70 17.85 -15.93
C VAL A 188 22.60 17.45 -17.09
N ASP A 189 22.20 16.43 -17.85
CA ASP A 189 22.68 16.28 -19.22
C ASP A 189 21.99 17.35 -20.06
N SER A 190 22.72 18.42 -20.28
CA SER A 190 22.39 19.56 -21.12
C SER A 190 22.10 19.12 -22.56
N LEU A 191 20.83 18.99 -22.93
CA LEU A 191 20.36 18.87 -24.32
C LEU A 191 18.94 19.47 -24.45
N PRO A 192 18.57 19.98 -25.63
CA PRO A 192 17.85 21.25 -25.79
C PRO A 192 16.42 21.26 -25.26
N GLU A 193 16.04 22.42 -24.75
CA GLU A 193 14.81 22.72 -24.01
C GLU A 193 13.62 23.02 -24.93
N ILE A 194 12.43 22.54 -24.53
CA ILE A 194 11.16 23.30 -24.48
C ILE A 194 10.52 22.96 -23.14
#